data_AF-A0A3D2URH2-F1
#
_entry.id   AF-A0A3D2URH2-F1
#
_cell.length_a   1.000
_cell.length_b   1.000
_cell.length_c   1.000
_cell.angle_alpha   90.00
_cell.angle_beta   90.00
_cell.angle_gamma   90.00
#
_symmetry.space_group_name_H-M   'P 1'
#
loop_
_entity.id
_entity.type
_entity.pdbx_description
1 polymer ?
#
loop_
_entity_poly.entity_id
_entity_poly.type
_entity_poly.pdbx_seq_one_letter_code
_entity_poly.pdbx_strand_id
1 'polypeptide(L)'
;MDPETKRYWGYDVTFAVSKSWKLVDTAYIQVTTGYGGGDCGYSFLTGKEYLVYANHAYGEPGNYLVSSICGRNAELSDAEEDLKYLNTLEPIKVFPFQYLQMLSIVIFVSFVFLAISIYRRNKIKRI
;
A
#
# COMPACT_ATOMS: atom_id res chain seq x y z
N MET A 1 22.58 14.47 13.02
CA MET A 1 21.27 13.94 13.43
C MET A 1 20.75 14.95 14.43
N ASP A 2 19.73 15.72 14.04
CA ASP A 2 19.11 16.68 14.94
C ASP A 2 18.26 15.90 15.96
N PRO A 3 18.60 15.94 17.25
CA PRO A 3 17.89 15.19 18.28
C PRO A 3 16.45 15.70 18.51
N GLU A 4 16.09 16.90 18.03
CA GLU A 4 14.75 17.46 18.23
C GLU A 4 13.76 17.11 17.12
N THR A 5 14.22 16.78 15.90
CA THR A 5 13.32 16.62 14.73
C THR A 5 13.34 15.25 14.04
N LYS A 6 14.20 14.30 14.43
CA LYS A 6 14.35 12.98 13.76
C LYS A 6 14.46 13.07 12.22
N ARG A 7 14.92 14.19 11.65
CA ARG A 7 15.13 14.29 10.20
C ARG A 7 16.38 13.51 9.81
N TYR A 8 16.18 12.46 9.01
CA TYR A 8 17.28 11.81 8.28
C TYR A 8 17.90 12.79 7.29
N TRP A 9 19.18 12.59 7.00
CA TRP A 9 19.89 13.39 6.00
C TRP A 9 19.35 12.99 4.62
N GLY A 10 18.71 13.93 3.94
CA GLY A 10 18.08 13.72 2.64
C GLY A 10 17.07 14.80 2.30
N TYR A 11 16.34 14.58 1.22
CA TYR A 11 15.23 15.41 0.78
C TYR A 11 14.02 14.52 0.40
N ASP A 12 12.85 15.13 0.48
CA ASP A 12 11.58 14.47 0.18
C ASP A 12 11.16 14.71 -1.26
N VAL A 13 10.66 13.65 -1.89
CA VAL A 13 10.09 13.69 -3.23
C VAL A 13 8.66 13.20 -3.18
N THR A 14 7.73 14.02 -3.64
CA THR A 14 6.32 13.64 -3.76
C THR A 14 6.03 13.23 -5.20
N PHE A 15 5.56 12.00 -5.37
CA PHE A 15 5.13 11.46 -6.65
C PHE A 15 3.61 11.45 -6.75
N ALA A 16 3.08 11.83 -7.91
CA ALA A 16 1.75 11.40 -8.31
C ALA A 16 1.82 9.94 -8.76
N VAL A 17 0.99 9.08 -8.20
CA VAL A 17 1.04 7.64 -8.45
C VAL A 17 0.17 7.29 -9.66
N SER A 18 0.80 6.89 -10.77
CA SER A 18 0.10 6.40 -11.96
C SER A 18 -0.23 4.91 -11.88
N LYS A 19 0.69 4.12 -11.32
CA LYS A 19 0.55 2.67 -11.13
C LYS A 19 1.37 2.20 -9.93
N SER A 20 0.87 1.18 -9.24
CA SER A 20 1.60 0.48 -8.18
C SER A 20 1.54 -1.03 -8.38
N TRP A 21 2.66 -1.71 -8.10
CA TRP A 21 2.77 -3.17 -8.14
C TRP A 21 2.72 -3.82 -6.75
N LYS A 22 2.92 -3.04 -5.68
CA LYS A 22 3.00 -3.54 -4.30
C LYS A 22 2.04 -2.83 -3.34
N LEU A 23 0.82 -2.57 -3.82
CA LEU A 23 -0.30 -2.03 -3.04
C LEU A 23 -0.03 -0.66 -2.42
N VAL A 24 0.15 0.34 -3.27
CA VAL A 24 -0.05 1.75 -2.90
C VAL A 24 -1.39 2.17 -3.47
N ASP A 25 -2.32 2.60 -2.62
CA ASP A 25 -3.69 3.01 -3.00
C ASP A 25 -3.91 4.54 -2.91
N THR A 26 -2.84 5.30 -2.75
CA THR A 26 -2.89 6.76 -2.63
C THR A 26 -2.58 7.44 -3.96
N ALA A 27 -3.23 8.59 -4.22
CA ALA A 27 -2.97 9.39 -5.42
C ALA A 27 -1.56 10.02 -5.40
N TYR A 28 -1.02 10.25 -4.20
CA TYR A 28 0.30 10.81 -3.98
C TYR A 28 1.05 10.00 -2.94
N ILE A 29 2.37 9.90 -3.11
CA ILE A 29 3.25 9.23 -2.16
C ILE A 29 4.54 10.04 -1.98
N GLN A 30 4.99 10.13 -0.73
CA GLN A 30 6.25 10.77 -0.38
C GLN A 30 7.32 9.70 -0.19
N VAL A 31 8.48 9.92 -0.80
CA VAL A 31 9.67 9.07 -0.67
C VAL A 31 10.86 9.97 -0.34
N THR A 32 11.62 9.61 0.69
CA THR A 32 12.83 10.32 1.08
C THR A 32 14.05 9.66 0.42
N THR A 33 15.01 10.46 -0.02
CA THR A 33 16.30 9.96 -0.53
C THR A 33 17.44 10.88 -0.10
N GLY A 34 18.66 10.35 -0.07
CA GLY A 34 19.86 11.15 0.21
C GLY A 34 20.14 12.19 -0.87
N TYR A 35 21.11 13.07 -0.65
CA TYR A 35 21.54 14.09 -1.60
C TYR A 35 22.55 13.58 -2.65
N GLY A 36 23.12 12.39 -2.47
CA GLY A 36 24.22 11.85 -3.25
C GLY A 36 25.58 12.10 -2.58
N GLY A 37 26.67 11.92 -3.33
CA GLY A 37 28.02 12.25 -2.84
C GLY A 37 28.55 11.37 -1.69
N GLY A 38 27.95 10.20 -1.47
CA GLY A 38 28.38 9.21 -0.47
C GLY A 38 27.26 8.68 0.43
N ASP A 39 26.08 9.28 0.41
CA ASP A 39 24.91 8.85 1.20
C ASP A 39 23.92 7.95 0.41
N CYS A 40 24.32 7.53 -0.80
CA CYS A 40 23.51 6.75 -1.72
C CYS A 40 22.19 7.40 -2.18
N GLY A 41 22.10 8.74 -2.17
CA GLY A 41 20.95 9.49 -2.66
C GLY A 41 20.69 9.37 -4.16
N TYR A 42 19.44 9.12 -4.55
CA TYR A 42 19.00 9.11 -5.95
C TYR A 42 18.52 10.50 -6.36
N SER A 43 18.91 10.99 -7.53
CA SER A 43 18.53 12.33 -8.03
C SER A 43 17.25 12.26 -8.84
N PHE A 44 16.10 12.53 -8.21
CA PHE A 44 14.84 12.67 -8.92
C PHE A 44 14.67 14.09 -9.48
N LEU A 45 14.25 14.21 -10.73
CA LEU A 45 14.00 15.49 -11.39
C LEU A 45 12.50 15.77 -11.46
N THR A 46 12.08 16.98 -11.12
CA THR A 46 10.69 17.41 -11.25
C THR A 46 10.23 17.35 -12.71
N GLY A 47 8.99 16.89 -12.93
CA GLY A 47 8.39 16.80 -14.26
C GLY A 47 8.79 15.56 -15.06
N LYS A 48 9.56 14.65 -14.46
CA LYS A 48 9.90 13.34 -15.03
C LYS A 48 9.08 12.23 -14.39
N GLU A 49 8.91 11.14 -15.13
CA GLU A 49 8.24 9.92 -14.67
C GLU A 49 9.28 8.87 -14.33
N TYR A 50 9.06 8.10 -13.26
CA TYR A 50 10.02 7.13 -12.76
C TYR A 50 9.35 5.81 -12.39
N LEU A 51 10.08 4.72 -12.58
CA LEU A 51 9.87 3.50 -11.80
C LEU A 51 10.64 3.64 -10.49
N VAL A 52 9.92 3.69 -9.37
CA VAL A 52 10.49 3.92 -8.04
C VAL A 52 10.40 2.67 -7.19
N TYR A 53 11.55 2.18 -6.75
CA TYR A 53 11.69 1.15 -5.72
C TYR A 53 11.92 1.83 -4.37
N ALA A 54 10.93 1.76 -3.49
CA ALA A 54 11.01 2.31 -2.14
C ALA A 54 10.79 1.22 -1.08
N ASN A 55 11.42 1.41 0.08
CA ASN A 55 11.33 0.49 1.22
C ASN A 55 11.06 1.27 2.50
N HIS A 56 10.52 0.61 3.52
CA HIS A 56 10.43 1.21 4.86
C HIS A 56 11.82 1.40 5.44
N ALA A 57 12.10 2.55 6.03
CA ALA A 57 13.34 2.72 6.76
C ALA A 57 13.31 1.92 8.07
N TYR A 58 14.44 1.31 8.41
CA TYR A 58 14.58 0.59 9.66
C TYR A 58 14.48 1.54 10.86
N GLY A 59 13.64 1.19 11.83
CA GLY A 59 13.43 1.97 13.06
C GLY A 59 12.45 3.15 12.94
N GLU A 60 11.83 3.33 11.77
CA GLU A 60 10.90 4.43 11.50
C GLU A 60 9.43 3.97 11.42
N PRO A 61 8.47 4.91 11.54
CA PRO A 61 7.06 4.62 11.31
C PRO A 61 6.83 3.93 9.96
N GLY A 62 5.85 3.02 9.93
CA GLY A 62 5.57 2.20 8.74
C GLY A 62 5.16 2.97 7.48
N ASN A 63 4.98 4.28 7.52
CA ASN A 63 4.73 5.12 6.35
C ASN A 63 5.97 5.88 5.86
N TYR A 64 7.11 5.76 6.54
CA TYR A 64 8.35 6.41 6.14
C TYR A 64 9.09 5.56 5.09
N LEU A 65 9.01 6.01 3.83
CA LEU A 65 9.58 5.33 2.68
C LEU A 65 10.87 5.98 2.23
N VAL A 66 11.89 5.16 2.01
CA VAL A 66 13.20 5.58 1.52
C VAL A 66 13.55 4.92 0.21
N SER A 67 14.30 5.64 -0.62
CA SER A 67 14.87 5.13 -1.86
C SER A 67 16.32 5.58 -2.03
N SER A 68 17.11 4.85 -2.81
CA SER A 68 18.55 5.08 -2.98
C SER A 68 19.03 4.66 -4.36
N ILE A 69 20.25 5.08 -4.73
CA ILE A 69 20.92 4.63 -5.98
C ILE A 69 21.24 3.14 -6.00
N CYS A 70 21.16 2.46 -4.84
CA CYS A 70 21.36 1.02 -4.77
C CYS A 70 20.11 0.23 -5.22
N GLY A 71 18.95 0.90 -5.32
CA GLY A 71 17.74 0.32 -5.89
C GLY A 71 17.74 0.38 -7.42
N ARG A 72 16.80 -0.35 -8.05
CA ARG A 72 16.60 -0.34 -9.51
C ARG A 72 15.75 0.85 -9.98
N ASN A 73 15.88 2.00 -9.33
CA ASN A 73 15.15 3.22 -9.71
C ASN A 73 15.61 3.66 -11.10
N ALA A 74 14.67 4.01 -11.97
CA ALA A 74 14.96 4.47 -13.32
C ALA A 74 13.92 5.49 -13.78
N GLU A 75 14.32 6.43 -14.64
CA GLU A 75 13.35 7.19 -15.44
C GLU A 75 12.50 6.19 -16.23
N LEU A 76 11.21 6.47 -16.40
CA LEU A 76 10.27 5.50 -16.97
C LEU A 76 10.68 5.05 -18.38
N SER A 77 11.35 5.92 -19.15
CA SER A 77 11.91 5.63 -20.47
C SER A 77 12.99 4.54 -20.45
N ASP A 78 13.69 4.40 -19.32
CA ASP A 78 14.84 3.51 -19.17
C ASP A 78 14.49 2.25 -18.37
N ALA A 79 13.23 2.12 -17.92
CA ALA A 79 12.75 1.07 -17.05
C ALA A 79 12.17 -0.15 -17.81
N GLU A 80 12.43 -0.31 -19.10
CA GLU A 80 11.76 -1.30 -19.96
C GLU A 80 11.86 -2.73 -19.43
N GLU A 81 13.06 -3.17 -19.03
CA GLU A 81 13.30 -4.53 -18.52
C GLU A 81 12.44 -4.82 -17.27
N ASP A 82 12.45 -3.89 -16.32
CA ASP A 82 11.72 -4.05 -15.06
C ASP A 82 10.22 -3.94 -15.30
N LEU A 83 9.76 -3.02 -16.14
CA LEU A 83 8.35 -2.90 -16.51
C LEU A 83 7.84 -4.18 -17.17
N LYS A 84 8.64 -4.81 -18.05
CA LYS A 84 8.29 -6.08 -18.68
C LYS A 84 8.05 -7.16 -17.63
N TYR A 85 8.96 -7.29 -16.66
CA TYR A 85 8.82 -8.27 -15.57
C TYR A 85 7.67 -7.92 -14.61
N LEU A 86 7.60 -6.68 -14.13
CA LEU A 86 6.59 -6.24 -13.18
C LEU A 86 5.17 -6.37 -13.74
N ASN A 87 4.99 -6.18 -15.05
CA ASN A 87 3.70 -6.37 -15.71
C ASN A 87 3.30 -7.84 -15.89
N THR A 88 4.18 -8.82 -15.65
CA THR A 88 3.80 -10.24 -15.56
C THR A 88 3.33 -10.65 -14.17
N LEU A 89 3.52 -9.80 -13.15
CA LEU A 89 3.12 -10.11 -11.78
C LEU A 89 1.59 -10.07 -11.67
N GLU A 90 1.02 -11.06 -10.97
CA GLU A 90 -0.39 -11.01 -10.64
C GLU A 90 -0.67 -9.85 -9.67
N PRO A 91 -1.78 -9.11 -9.86
CA PRO A 91 -2.19 -8.09 -8.92
C PRO A 91 -2.35 -8.70 -7.53
N ILE A 92 -1.79 -8.04 -6.51
CA ILE A 92 -1.96 -8.50 -5.14
C ILE A 92 -3.43 -8.34 -4.76
N LYS A 93 -4.11 -9.47 -4.52
CA LYS A 93 -5.51 -9.49 -4.10
C LYS A 93 -5.58 -9.15 -2.62
N VAL A 94 -5.85 -7.89 -2.30
CA VAL A 94 -6.25 -7.49 -0.95
C VAL A 94 -7.73 -7.74 -0.75
N PHE A 95 -8.07 -8.53 0.26
CA PHE A 95 -9.45 -8.63 0.73
C PHE A 95 -9.68 -7.49 1.72
N PRO A 96 -10.46 -6.44 1.38
CA PRO A 96 -10.72 -5.36 2.31
C PRO A 96 -11.42 -5.92 3.55
N PHE A 97 -11.00 -5.50 4.75
CA PHE A 97 -11.58 -5.96 6.02
C PHE A 97 -13.12 -5.81 6.07
N GLN A 98 -13.66 -4.81 5.37
CA GLN A 98 -15.10 -4.60 5.20
C GLN A 98 -15.84 -5.81 4.61
N TYR A 99 -15.19 -6.62 3.76
CA TYR A 99 -15.80 -7.83 3.20
C TYR A 99 -16.09 -8.88 4.28
N LEU A 100 -15.19 -9.07 5.25
CA LEU A 100 -15.38 -10.00 6.36
C LEU A 100 -16.48 -9.53 7.32
N GLN A 101 -16.60 -8.21 7.54
CA GLN A 101 -17.69 -7.63 8.32
C GLN A 101 -19.05 -7.82 7.64
N MET A 102 -19.12 -7.66 6.32
CA MET A 102 -20.37 -7.91 5.58
C MET A 102 -20.81 -9.38 5.67
N LEU A 103 -19.87 -10.33 5.57
CA LEU A 103 -20.16 -11.75 5.74
C LEU A 103 -20.68 -12.08 7.15
N SER A 104 -20.08 -11.51 8.19
CA SER A 104 -20.54 -11.75 9.56
C SER A 104 -21.95 -11.20 9.80
N ILE A 105 -22.29 -10.03 9.24
CA ILE A 105 -23.64 -9.46 9.29
C ILE A 105 -24.65 -10.37 8.59
N VAL A 106 -24.34 -10.84 7.38
CA VAL A 106 -25.25 -11.73 6.61
C VAL A 106 -25.48 -13.04 7.35
N ILE A 107 -24.42 -13.64 7.92
CA ILE A 107 -24.52 -14.85 8.73
C ILE A 107 -25.41 -14.59 9.96
N PHE A 108 -25.17 -13.50 10.70
CA PHE A 108 -25.97 -13.16 11.86
C PHE A 108 -27.46 -12.96 11.51
N VAL A 109 -27.76 -12.22 10.44
CA VAL A 109 -29.13 -12.00 9.96
C VAL A 109 -29.79 -13.33 9.60
N SER A 110 -29.10 -14.22 8.88
CA SER A 110 -29.65 -15.53 8.52
C SER A 110 -29.96 -16.39 9.74
N PHE A 111 -29.11 -16.41 10.77
CA PHE A 111 -29.38 -17.09 12.03
C PHE A 111 -30.59 -16.52 12.77
N VAL A 112 -30.74 -15.19 12.81
CA VAL A 112 -31.91 -14.53 13.42
C VAL A 112 -33.19 -14.91 12.68
N PHE A 113 -33.21 -14.86 11.35
CA PHE A 113 -34.35 -15.29 10.56
C PHE A 113 -34.71 -16.77 10.81
N LEU A 114 -33.69 -17.64 10.89
CA LEU A 114 -33.88 -19.07 11.13
C LEU A 114 -34.44 -19.32 12.55
N ALA A 115 -33.94 -18.61 13.56
CA ALA A 115 -34.47 -18.65 14.93
C ALA A 115 -35.93 -18.16 15.02
N ILE A 116 -36.25 -17.04 14.36
CA ILE A 116 -37.63 -16.52 14.29
C ILE A 116 -38.56 -17.53 13.60
N SER A 117 -38.10 -18.15 12.51
CA SER A 117 -38.85 -19.19 11.79
C SER A 117 -39.13 -20.41 12.68
N ILE A 118 -38.13 -20.90 13.42
CA ILE A 118 -38.28 -22.00 14.38
C ILE A 118 -39.25 -21.61 15.51
N TYR A 119 -39.11 -20.41 16.07
CA TYR A 119 -39.99 -19.92 17.14
C TYR A 119 -41.46 -19.85 16.68
N ARG A 120 -41.71 -19.29 15.50
CA ARG A 120 -43.06 -19.21 14.90
C ARG A 120 -43.65 -20.61 14.68
N ARG A 121 -42.88 -21.56 14.15
CA ARG A 121 -43.32 -22.96 13.95
C ARG A 121 -43.68 -23.64 15.27
N ASN A 122 -42.87 -23.48 16.32
CA ASN A 122 -43.11 -24.10 17.62
C ASN A 122 -44.30 -23.48 18.36
N LYS A 123 -44.55 -22.17 18.19
CA LYS A 123 -45.73 -21.50 18.75
C LYS A 123 -47.03 -22.01 18.13
N ILE A 124 -47.08 -22.18 16.81
CA ILE A 124 -48.27 -22.69 16.10
C ILE A 124 -48.61 -24.12 16.52
N LYS A 125 -47.62 -25.01 16.71
CA LYS A 125 -47.85 -26.40 17.16
C LYS A 125 -48.34 -26.54 18.61
N ARG A 126 -48.28 -25.48 19.42
CA ARG A 126 -48.70 -25.49 20.84
C ARG A 126 -50.11 -24.92 21.06
N ILE A 127 -50.79 -24.49 20.00
CA ILE A 127 -52.19 -24.05 19.98
C ILE A 127 -53.02 -25.18 19.38
#